data_AF-A0A538R5C7-F1
#
_entry.id   AF-A0A538R5C7-F1
#
_cell.length_a   1.000
_cell.length_b   1.000
_cell.length_c   1.000
_cell.angle_alpha   90.00
_cell.angle_beta   90.00
_cell.angle_gamma   90.00
#
_symmetry.space_group_name_H-M   'P 1'
#
loop_
_entity.id
_entity.type
_entity.pdbx_description
1 polymer ?
#
loop_
_entity_poly.entity_id
_entity_poly.type
_entity_poly.pdbx_seq_one_letter_code
_entity_poly.pdbx_strand_id
1 'polypeptide(L)'
;MAFASLLAIASPAFADDSPIGTWVKKGEAVKPQITLTIEAWGSGKAKLTYHLKEPPIVLTIVSMLDGNDAPVLVSGKPSGETMAIKLIDKRHSSTIVKMNGKPFGTSKGSFSEDFKTLIVENDFTESGGGNRAGKSTEIWIRK
;
A
#
# COMPACT_ATOMS: atom_id res chain seq x y z
N MET A 1 23.21 -45.08 31.25
CA MET A 1 22.95 -43.63 31.07
C MET A 1 22.89 -43.36 29.58
N ALA A 2 21.73 -42.97 29.05
CA ALA A 2 21.58 -42.57 27.65
C ALA A 2 20.99 -41.15 27.65
N PHE A 3 21.78 -40.18 27.18
CA PHE A 3 21.33 -38.81 26.96
C PHE A 3 20.69 -38.76 25.56
N ALA A 4 19.37 -38.55 25.50
CA ALA A 4 18.68 -38.27 24.25
C ALA A 4 18.75 -36.76 23.98
N SER A 5 19.51 -36.36 22.95
CA SER A 5 19.55 -34.99 22.45
C SER A 5 18.30 -34.70 21.60
N LEU A 6 17.42 -33.81 22.07
CA LEU A 6 16.38 -33.22 21.23
C LEU A 6 17.01 -32.21 20.26
N LEU A 7 17.01 -32.52 18.96
CA LEU A 7 17.15 -31.51 17.91
C LEU A 7 15.80 -30.78 17.76
N ALA A 8 15.75 -29.52 18.19
CA ALA A 8 14.64 -28.63 17.85
C ALA A 8 14.80 -28.21 16.38
N ILE A 9 13.95 -28.76 15.49
CA ILE A 9 13.84 -28.30 14.11
C ILE A 9 13.07 -26.97 14.15
N ALA A 10 13.79 -25.84 14.10
CA ALA A 10 13.17 -24.55 13.90
C ALA A 10 12.64 -24.51 12.46
N SER A 11 11.31 -24.51 12.29
CA SER A 11 10.70 -24.28 10.98
C SER A 11 11.15 -22.92 10.46
N PRO A 12 11.68 -22.81 9.22
CA PRO A 12 11.93 -21.50 8.64
C PRO A 12 10.58 -20.80 8.51
N ALA A 13 10.41 -19.68 9.21
CA ALA A 13 9.34 -18.75 8.88
C ALA A 13 9.64 -18.27 7.47
N PHE A 14 8.90 -18.78 6.47
CA PHE A 14 8.93 -18.24 5.12
C PHE A 14 8.52 -16.77 5.25
N ALA A 15 9.50 -15.87 5.16
CA ALA A 15 9.22 -14.45 5.04
C ALA A 15 8.44 -14.28 3.74
N ASP A 16 7.31 -13.57 3.79
CA ASP A 16 6.65 -13.15 2.57
C ASP A 16 7.68 -12.41 1.71
N ASP A 17 7.80 -12.76 0.44
CA ASP A 17 8.80 -12.19 -0.46
C ASP A 17 8.22 -11.07 -1.36
N SER A 18 6.93 -10.78 -1.17
CA SER A 18 6.08 -9.93 -1.99
C SER A 18 5.04 -9.19 -1.14
N PRO A 19 4.64 -7.95 -1.51
CA PRO A 19 3.61 -7.18 -0.81
C PRO A 19 2.17 -7.56 -1.20
N ILE A 20 1.98 -8.52 -2.10
CA ILE A 20 0.64 -8.98 -2.52
C ILE A 20 -0.12 -9.47 -1.30
N GLY A 21 -1.34 -8.99 -1.11
CA GLY A 21 -2.17 -9.33 0.05
C GLY A 21 -3.08 -8.20 0.49
N THR A 22 -3.68 -8.40 1.66
CA THR A 22 -4.63 -7.47 2.27
C THR A 22 -3.97 -6.74 3.43
N TRP A 23 -4.11 -5.43 3.45
CA TRP A 23 -3.45 -4.52 4.37
C TRP A 23 -4.48 -3.66 5.09
N VAL A 24 -4.26 -3.43 6.38
CA VAL A 24 -5.11 -2.59 7.22
C VAL A 24 -4.26 -1.59 7.99
N LYS A 25 -4.79 -0.40 8.29
CA LYS A 25 -4.07 0.57 9.11
C LYS A 25 -3.83 0.01 10.52
N LYS A 26 -2.63 0.26 11.06
CA LYS A 26 -2.26 -0.09 12.43
C LYS A 26 -3.24 0.58 13.40
N GLY A 27 -3.79 -0.19 14.34
CA GLY A 27 -4.86 0.25 15.24
C GLY A 27 -6.27 -0.06 14.73
N GLU A 28 -6.44 -0.41 13.45
CA GLU A 28 -7.76 -0.76 12.89
C GLU A 28 -7.90 -2.25 12.53
N ALA A 29 -7.03 -3.12 13.05
CA ALA A 29 -7.03 -4.55 12.68
C ALA A 29 -8.38 -5.25 12.95
N VAL A 30 -9.05 -4.89 14.05
CA VAL A 30 -10.32 -5.47 14.49
C VAL A 30 -11.51 -4.91 13.70
N LYS A 31 -11.54 -3.61 13.44
CA LYS A 31 -12.61 -2.93 12.69
C LYS A 31 -12.00 -1.94 11.68
N PRO A 32 -11.46 -2.42 10.55
CA PRO A 32 -10.81 -1.57 9.56
C PRO A 32 -11.85 -0.66 8.90
N GLN A 33 -11.56 0.64 8.85
CA GLN A 33 -12.34 1.62 8.09
C GLN A 33 -11.86 1.71 6.65
N ILE A 34 -10.56 1.48 6.46
CA ILE A 34 -9.92 1.40 5.15
C ILE A 34 -9.12 0.09 5.08
N THR A 35 -9.30 -0.65 3.99
CA THR A 35 -8.48 -1.82 3.64
C THR A 35 -7.83 -1.60 2.29
N LEU A 36 -6.56 -1.96 2.16
CA LEU A 36 -5.83 -1.95 0.90
C LEU A 36 -5.59 -3.38 0.45
N THR A 37 -6.04 -3.73 -0.74
CA THR A 37 -5.72 -5.00 -1.40
C THR A 37 -4.68 -4.73 -2.48
N ILE A 38 -3.57 -5.45 -2.43
CA ILE A 38 -2.53 -5.45 -3.47
C ILE A 38 -2.64 -6.78 -4.22
N GLU A 39 -3.17 -6.74 -5.44
CA GLU A 39 -3.34 -7.94 -6.28
C GLU A 39 -2.14 -8.19 -7.20
N ALA A 40 -1.41 -7.12 -7.53
CA ALA A 40 -0.17 -7.21 -8.31
C ALA A 40 0.81 -6.17 -7.79
N TRP A 41 2.09 -6.52 -7.77
CA TRP A 41 3.19 -5.62 -7.45
C TRP A 41 4.51 -6.13 -8.04
N GLY A 42 5.30 -5.24 -8.62
CA GLY A 42 6.57 -5.57 -9.26
C GLY A 42 6.45 -5.88 -10.75
N SER A 43 7.59 -6.12 -11.40
CA SER A 43 7.67 -6.40 -12.86
C SER A 43 6.96 -5.38 -13.74
N GLY A 44 6.97 -4.10 -13.34
CA GLY A 44 6.31 -3.03 -14.08
C GLY A 44 4.78 -3.07 -14.00
N LYS A 45 4.19 -3.66 -12.95
CA LYS A 45 2.74 -3.64 -12.74
C LYS A 45 2.39 -3.56 -11.25
N ALA A 46 1.38 -2.76 -10.96
CA ALA A 46 0.68 -2.76 -9.68
C ALA A 46 -0.82 -2.71 -9.91
N LYS A 47 -1.56 -3.43 -9.05
CA LYS A 47 -3.02 -3.31 -8.94
C LYS A 47 -3.36 -3.14 -7.47
N LEU A 48 -3.81 -1.94 -7.13
CA LEU A 48 -4.16 -1.51 -5.79
C LEU A 48 -5.66 -1.26 -5.71
N THR A 49 -6.32 -1.80 -4.69
CA THR A 49 -7.72 -1.53 -4.42
C THR A 49 -7.91 -1.08 -2.98
N TYR A 50 -8.40 0.14 -2.78
CA TYR A 50 -8.77 0.65 -1.47
C TYR A 50 -10.27 0.47 -1.26
N HIS A 51 -10.65 -0.14 -0.14
CA HIS A 51 -12.03 -0.30 0.30
C HIS A 51 -12.26 0.57 1.52
N LEU A 52 -13.03 1.65 1.36
CA LEU A 52 -13.50 2.50 2.44
C LEU A 52 -14.89 2.03 2.86
N LYS A 53 -15.19 2.00 4.16
CA LYS A 53 -16.50 1.54 4.65
C LYS A 53 -17.57 2.62 4.73
N GLU A 54 -17.22 3.84 5.13
CA GLU A 54 -18.18 4.90 5.45
C GLU A 54 -17.74 6.27 4.90
N PRO A 55 -18.35 6.77 3.81
CA PRO A 55 -19.26 6.04 2.92
C PRO A 55 -18.54 4.89 2.19
N PRO A 56 -19.28 3.86 1.74
CA PRO A 56 -18.69 2.73 1.04
C PRO A 56 -18.17 3.17 -0.34
N ILE A 57 -16.84 3.18 -0.48
CA ILE A 57 -16.16 3.59 -1.71
C ILE A 57 -15.08 2.56 -2.04
N VAL A 58 -15.00 2.18 -3.32
CA VAL A 58 -13.92 1.34 -3.85
C VAL A 58 -13.09 2.18 -4.80
N LEU A 59 -11.81 2.38 -4.45
CA LEU A 59 -10.83 3.02 -5.31
C LEU A 59 -9.95 1.95 -5.94
N THR A 60 -9.74 1.99 -7.25
CA THR A 60 -8.83 1.07 -7.94
C THR A 60 -7.81 1.83 -8.75
N ILE A 61 -6.55 1.39 -8.68
CA ILE A 61 -5.44 1.94 -9.43
C ILE A 61 -4.70 0.77 -10.09
N VAL A 62 -4.49 0.87 -11.40
CA VAL A 62 -3.60 -0.03 -12.16
C VAL A 62 -2.46 0.81 -12.71
N SER A 63 -1.25 0.59 -12.20
CA SER A 63 -0.06 1.38 -12.54
C SER A 63 1.04 0.49 -13.10
N MET A 64 1.88 1.06 -13.96
CA MET A 64 3.08 0.39 -14.47
C MET A 64 4.30 0.56 -13.55
N LEU A 65 4.16 1.27 -12.42
CA LEU A 65 5.24 1.54 -11.46
C LEU A 65 6.45 2.30 -12.05
N ASP A 66 6.26 3.00 -13.16
CA ASP A 66 7.27 3.75 -13.92
C ASP A 66 7.29 5.25 -13.61
N GLY A 67 6.34 5.73 -12.80
CA GLY A 67 6.13 7.15 -12.51
C GLY A 67 5.23 7.87 -13.52
N ASN A 68 4.57 7.16 -14.43
CA ASN A 68 3.54 7.73 -15.29
C ASN A 68 2.17 7.74 -14.59
N ASP A 69 1.31 8.66 -15.02
CA ASP A 69 -0.04 8.81 -14.47
C ASP A 69 -0.89 7.57 -14.76
N ALA A 70 -1.39 6.94 -13.69
CA ALA A 70 -2.45 5.96 -13.74
C ALA A 70 -3.75 6.57 -13.22
N PRO A 71 -4.90 6.35 -13.87
CA PRO A 71 -6.18 6.86 -13.39
C PRO A 71 -6.57 6.19 -12.07
N VAL A 72 -7.12 6.99 -11.15
CA VAL A 72 -7.82 6.47 -9.99
C VAL A 72 -9.28 6.26 -10.40
N LEU A 73 -9.77 5.04 -10.21
CA LEU A 73 -11.15 4.68 -10.52
C LEU A 73 -11.96 4.61 -9.23
N VAL A 74 -13.06 5.35 -9.14
CA VAL A 74 -14.09 5.23 -8.10
C VAL A 74 -15.20 4.34 -8.64
N SER A 75 -15.38 3.16 -8.05
CA SER A 75 -16.38 2.18 -8.48
C SER A 75 -16.34 1.89 -9.99
N GLY A 76 -15.11 1.79 -10.54
CA GLY A 76 -14.85 1.51 -11.95
C GLY A 76 -14.92 2.72 -12.89
N LYS A 77 -15.22 3.93 -12.39
CA LYS A 77 -15.28 5.15 -13.20
C LYS A 77 -14.12 6.09 -12.87
N PRO A 78 -13.52 6.79 -13.85
CA PRO A 78 -12.48 7.78 -13.56
C PRO A 78 -12.96 8.85 -12.57
N SER A 79 -12.16 9.13 -11.53
CA SER A 79 -12.49 10.16 -10.54
C SER A 79 -12.04 11.58 -10.93
N GLY A 80 -11.17 11.69 -11.94
CA GLY A 80 -10.41 12.92 -12.24
C GLY A 80 -9.06 12.99 -11.52
N GLU A 81 -8.81 12.07 -10.58
CA GLU A 81 -7.50 11.89 -9.95
C GLU A 81 -6.61 10.93 -10.75
N THR A 82 -5.31 11.19 -10.73
CA THR A 82 -4.28 10.26 -11.19
C THR A 82 -3.23 10.05 -10.11
N MET A 83 -2.61 8.87 -10.13
CA MET A 83 -1.46 8.54 -9.31
C MET A 83 -0.29 8.16 -10.21
N ALA A 84 0.82 8.90 -10.06
CA ALA A 84 2.08 8.60 -10.70
C ALA A 84 2.95 7.81 -9.72
N ILE A 85 2.83 6.49 -9.74
CA ILE A 85 3.54 5.59 -8.82
C ILE A 85 4.83 5.13 -9.50
N LYS A 86 5.96 5.28 -8.80
CA LYS A 86 7.27 4.82 -9.24
C LYS A 86 7.85 3.85 -8.21
N LEU A 87 8.25 2.66 -8.65
CA LEU A 87 9.03 1.74 -7.84
C LEU A 87 10.50 2.16 -7.86
N ILE A 88 11.08 2.35 -6.68
CA ILE A 88 12.49 2.77 -6.50
C ILE A 88 13.36 1.52 -6.39
N ASP A 89 12.94 0.58 -5.55
CA ASP A 89 13.52 -0.76 -5.41
C ASP A 89 12.45 -1.75 -4.94
N LYS A 90 12.85 -2.96 -4.56
CA LYS A 90 11.93 -4.03 -4.14
C LYS A 90 10.96 -3.61 -3.00
N ARG A 91 11.36 -2.70 -2.11
CA ARG A 91 10.61 -2.31 -0.90
C ARG A 91 10.20 -0.85 -0.87
N HIS A 92 10.75 -0.01 -1.74
CA HIS A 92 10.50 1.44 -1.72
C HIS A 92 9.78 1.92 -2.98
N SER A 93 8.80 2.78 -2.80
CA SER A 93 8.07 3.45 -3.89
C SER A 93 7.81 4.92 -3.58
N SER A 94 7.68 5.74 -4.61
CA SER A 94 7.19 7.12 -4.51
C SER A 94 5.92 7.29 -5.33
N THR A 95 5.00 8.11 -4.84
CA THR A 95 3.76 8.44 -5.54
C THR A 95 3.58 9.95 -5.60
N ILE A 96 3.12 10.45 -6.74
CA ILE A 96 2.58 11.79 -6.88
C ILE A 96 1.08 11.65 -7.16
N VAL A 97 0.25 12.28 -6.34
CA VAL A 97 -1.20 12.32 -6.54
C VAL A 97 -1.55 13.64 -7.22
N LYS A 98 -2.32 13.55 -8.29
CA LYS A 98 -2.75 14.71 -9.08
C LYS A 98 -4.27 14.74 -9.19
N MET A 99 -4.82 15.94 -9.21
CA MET A 99 -6.21 16.22 -9.50
C MET A 99 -6.26 17.04 -10.79
N ASN A 100 -6.96 16.56 -11.82
CA ASN A 100 -7.02 17.23 -13.12
C ASN A 100 -5.63 17.59 -13.69
N GLY A 101 -4.66 16.68 -13.51
CA GLY A 101 -3.27 16.85 -13.96
C GLY A 101 -2.37 17.73 -13.08
N LYS A 102 -2.91 18.38 -12.05
CA LYS A 102 -2.12 19.21 -11.11
C LYS A 102 -1.74 18.40 -9.87
N PRO A 103 -0.45 18.34 -9.49
CA PRO A 103 -0.02 17.64 -8.29
C PRO A 103 -0.52 18.37 -7.03
N PHE A 104 -1.06 17.60 -6.09
CA PHE A 104 -1.52 18.12 -4.79
C PHE A 104 -1.06 17.28 -3.60
N GLY A 105 -0.38 16.15 -3.86
CA GLY A 105 0.18 15.33 -2.81
C GLY A 105 1.30 14.44 -3.28
N THR A 106 2.16 14.06 -2.33
CA THR A 106 3.20 13.08 -2.53
C THR A 106 3.17 12.04 -1.41
N SER A 107 3.57 10.82 -1.75
CA SER A 107 3.72 9.74 -0.79
C SER A 107 5.01 8.98 -1.00
N LYS A 108 5.62 8.47 0.08
CA LYS A 108 6.71 7.49 0.06
C LYS A 108 6.26 6.24 0.78
N GLY A 109 6.29 5.10 0.09
CA GLY A 109 5.97 3.79 0.65
C GLY A 109 7.25 3.01 0.94
N SER A 110 7.33 2.40 2.13
CA SER A 110 8.45 1.55 2.56
C SER A 110 7.93 0.26 3.19
N PHE A 111 8.14 -0.87 2.53
CA PHE A 111 7.84 -2.19 3.07
C PHE A 111 8.94 -2.68 4.02
N SER A 112 8.57 -3.39 5.08
CA SER A 112 9.51 -4.17 5.90
C SER A 112 10.14 -5.31 5.10
N GLU A 113 11.26 -5.84 5.58
CA GLU A 113 11.98 -6.91 4.86
C GLU A 113 11.15 -8.18 4.65
N ASP A 114 10.23 -8.44 5.58
CA ASP A 114 9.31 -9.57 5.59
C ASP A 114 7.93 -9.25 5.00
N PHE A 115 7.75 -8.05 4.42
CA PHE A 115 6.47 -7.60 3.83
C PHE A 115 5.24 -7.75 4.75
N LYS A 116 5.42 -7.61 6.07
CA LYS A 116 4.31 -7.57 7.05
C LYS A 116 3.89 -6.17 7.44
N THR A 117 4.77 -5.19 7.26
CA THR A 117 4.52 -3.79 7.57
C THR A 117 4.82 -2.91 6.36
N LEU A 118 3.96 -1.92 6.11
CA LEU A 118 4.16 -0.86 5.14
C LEU A 118 4.04 0.48 5.85
N ILE A 119 5.07 1.32 5.73
CA ILE A 119 5.05 2.71 6.20
C ILE A 119 4.78 3.61 4.99
N VAL A 120 3.79 4.49 5.09
CA VAL A 120 3.49 5.49 4.08
C VAL A 120 3.66 6.88 4.69
N GLU A 121 4.65 7.63 4.19
CA GLU A 121 4.84 9.03 4.54
C GLU A 121 4.17 9.88 3.48
N ASN A 122 3.24 10.73 3.90
CA ASN A 122 2.43 11.59 3.05
C ASN A 122 2.79 13.06 3.26
N ASP A 123 2.76 13.84 2.20
CA ASP A 123 2.84 15.30 2.22
C ASP A 123 1.85 15.85 1.19
N PHE A 124 0.70 16.35 1.67
CA PHE A 124 -0.39 16.85 0.84
C PHE A 124 -0.57 18.35 1.04
N THR A 125 -0.71 19.10 -0.04
CA THR A 125 -0.98 20.54 0.02
C THR A 125 -2.43 20.84 0.35
N GLU A 126 -3.33 19.90 0.08
CA GLU A 126 -4.77 19.98 0.37
C GLU A 126 -5.33 18.59 0.70
N SER A 127 -6.49 18.56 1.38
CA SER A 127 -7.17 17.29 1.66
C SER A 127 -7.85 16.78 0.38
N GLY A 128 -7.58 15.54 0.00
CA GLY A 128 -8.08 14.93 -1.24
C GLY A 128 -7.77 13.43 -1.29
N GLY A 129 -8.56 12.65 -2.04
CA GLY A 129 -8.35 11.20 -2.17
C GLY A 129 -8.34 10.41 -0.85
N GLY A 130 -9.02 10.91 0.20
CA GLY A 130 -9.02 10.30 1.54
C GLY A 130 -7.82 10.66 2.43
N ASN A 131 -6.92 11.54 1.95
CA ASN A 131 -5.78 12.05 2.72
C ASN A 131 -6.07 13.44 3.30
N ARG A 132 -5.44 13.75 4.44
CA ARG A 132 -5.51 15.07 5.07
C ARG A 132 -4.38 15.96 4.54
N ALA A 133 -4.63 17.26 4.43
CA ALA A 133 -3.58 18.24 4.19
C ALA A 133 -2.48 18.18 5.26
N GLY A 134 -1.26 18.49 4.84
CA GLY A 134 -0.05 18.44 5.66
C GLY A 134 0.67 17.10 5.61
N LYS A 135 1.66 16.97 6.51
CA LYS A 135 2.46 15.75 6.64
C LYS A 135 1.76 14.75 7.54
N SER A 136 1.78 13.49 7.15
CA SER A 136 1.29 12.39 7.99
C SER A 136 2.05 11.11 7.71
N THR A 137 2.08 10.22 8.70
CA THR A 137 2.65 8.88 8.55
C THR A 137 1.56 7.86 8.83
N GLU A 138 1.37 6.94 7.90
CA GLU A 138 0.50 5.79 8.05
C GLU A 138 1.33 4.53 8.21
N ILE A 139 0.88 3.63 9.08
CA ILE A 139 1.46 2.30 9.23
C ILE A 139 0.38 1.31 8.86
N TRP A 140 0.67 0.45 7.90
CA TRP A 140 -0.21 -0.60 7.42
C TRP A 140 0.36 -1.95 7.81
N ILE A 141 -0.50 -2.83 8.32
CA ILE A 141 -0.18 -4.19 8.74
C ILE A 141 -0.88 -5.15 7.79
N ARG A 142 -0.14 -6.14 7.31
CA ARG A 142 -0.68 -7.21 6.49
C ARG A 142 -1.56 -8.14 7.34
N LYS A 143 -2.72 -8.51 6.80
CA LYS A 143 -3.66 -9.47 7.41
C LYS A 143 -3.34 -10.91 7.04
#